data_AF-A0A814SUH7-F1
#
_entry.id   AF-A0A814SUH7-F1
#
_cell.length_a   1.000
_cell.length_b   1.000
_cell.length_c   1.000
_cell.angle_alpha   90.00
_cell.angle_beta   90.00
_cell.angle_gamma   90.00
#
_symmetry.space_group_name_H-M   'P 1'
#
loop_
_entity.id
_entity.type
_entity.pdbx_description
1 polymer ?
#
loop_
_entity_poly.entity_id
_entity_poly.type
_entity_poly.pdbx_seq_one_letter_code
_entity_poly.pdbx_strand_id
1 'polypeptide(L)'
;MNKNEWSNLKYMTGFGNEFASEESSHPNSLPIGQNSPQKSPYNLYQELISGTAFTAPRESNRRSWLYRILPSVKHSPYKQINSNLFSNKWEISEPNQIRWLPFDLPKTEKVNFVQGIATLCGAGDPRLRHGMAIHIYN
;
A
#
# COMPACT_ATOMS: atom_id res chain seq x y z
N MET A 1 8.57 -14.85 13.07
CA MET A 1 7.48 -14.63 14.05
C MET A 1 6.70 -15.92 14.19
N ASN A 2 6.54 -16.41 15.43
CA ASN A 2 5.80 -17.64 15.70
C ASN A 2 4.29 -17.36 15.65
N LYS A 3 3.48 -18.40 15.37
CA LYS A 3 2.02 -18.29 15.20
C LYS A 3 1.30 -17.57 16.36
N ASN A 4 1.84 -17.68 17.57
CA ASN A 4 1.33 -17.04 18.79
C ASN A 4 1.54 -15.52 18.85
N GLU A 5 2.46 -14.94 18.07
CA GLU A 5 2.69 -13.49 18.06
C GLU A 5 1.61 -12.77 17.24
N TRP A 6 1.08 -13.41 16.19
CA TRP A 6 0.02 -12.85 15.35
C TRP A 6 -1.30 -12.70 16.09
N SER A 7 -1.63 -13.66 16.97
CA SER A 7 -2.85 -13.61 17.79
C SER A 7 -2.84 -12.51 18.84
N ASN A 8 -1.68 -11.92 19.13
CA ASN A 8 -1.52 -10.89 20.15
C ASN A 8 -1.39 -9.48 19.56
N LEU A 9 -1.52 -9.33 18.24
CA LEU A 9 -1.53 -8.02 17.60
C LEU A 9 -2.74 -7.20 18.08
N LYS A 10 -2.47 -5.94 18.42
CA LYS A 10 -3.49 -4.96 18.80
C LYS A 10 -3.87 -4.14 17.57
N TYR A 11 -5.14 -3.80 17.45
CA TYR A 11 -5.68 -3.06 16.31
C TYR A 11 -6.48 -1.85 16.78
N MET A 12 -6.48 -0.81 15.96
CA MET A 12 -7.43 0.31 16.07
C MET A 12 -8.61 0.03 15.14
N THR A 13 -9.83 0.34 15.58
CA THR A 13 -11.07 0.05 14.84
C THR A 13 -11.84 1.34 14.54
N GLY A 14 -12.60 1.34 13.45
CA GLY A 14 -13.38 2.50 12.98
C GLY A 14 -12.95 2.96 11.58
N PHE A 15 -13.76 2.63 10.57
CA PHE A 15 -13.49 3.01 9.19
C PHE A 15 -13.50 4.53 9.01
N GLY A 16 -12.46 5.07 8.40
CA GLY A 16 -12.36 6.49 8.07
C GLY A 16 -11.97 7.42 9.22
N ASN A 17 -11.63 6.89 10.40
CA ASN A 17 -11.18 7.66 11.55
C ASN A 17 -9.84 8.40 11.32
N GLU A 18 -9.64 9.48 12.07
CA GLU A 18 -8.35 10.17 12.23
C GLU A 18 -7.61 9.53 13.42
N PHE A 19 -6.83 8.49 13.14
CA PHE A 19 -6.10 7.75 14.16
C PHE A 19 -4.79 8.43 14.57
N ALA A 20 -4.40 8.22 15.82
CA ALA A 20 -3.07 8.51 16.36
C ALA A 20 -2.51 7.23 16.98
N SER A 21 -1.29 6.86 16.59
CA SER A 21 -0.60 5.68 17.12
C SER A 21 0.87 6.00 17.34
N GLU A 22 1.38 5.55 18.49
CA GLU A 22 2.79 5.61 18.86
C GLU A 22 3.31 4.20 19.08
N GLU A 23 4.58 3.96 18.79
CA GLU A 23 5.20 2.69 19.13
C GLU A 23 5.38 2.64 20.66
N SER A 24 5.00 1.51 21.27
CA SER A 24 4.89 1.36 22.72
C SER A 24 6.20 1.59 23.49
N SER A 25 7.35 1.31 22.89
CA SER A 25 8.67 1.58 23.48
C SER A 25 9.18 3.01 23.23
N HIS A 26 8.46 3.83 22.45
CA HIS A 26 8.79 5.22 22.16
C HIS A 26 7.59 6.16 22.44
N PRO A 27 7.19 6.32 23.72
CA PRO A 27 6.07 7.18 24.10
C PRO A 27 6.36 8.66 23.80
N ASN A 28 5.34 9.42 23.45
CA ASN A 28 5.41 10.83 23.03
C ASN A 28 6.20 11.03 21.73
N SER A 29 6.16 10.04 20.83
CA SER A 29 6.78 10.14 19.50
C SER A 29 5.98 11.04 18.55
N LEU A 30 4.69 11.29 18.82
CA LEU A 30 3.89 12.28 18.10
C LEU A 30 4.09 13.68 18.70
N PRO A 31 4.36 14.71 17.89
CA PRO A 31 4.34 16.09 18.36
C PRO A 31 2.95 16.52 18.83
N ILE A 32 2.92 17.31 19.89
CA ILE A 32 1.68 17.82 20.48
C ILE A 32 1.34 19.19 19.87
N GLY A 33 0.10 19.37 19.42
CA GLY A 33 -0.44 20.66 18.96
C GLY A 33 0.03 21.13 17.58
N GLN A 34 0.87 20.36 16.88
CA GLN A 34 1.36 20.68 15.53
C GLN A 34 1.82 19.41 14.80
N ASN A 35 1.95 19.49 13.47
CA ASN A 35 2.45 18.37 12.66
C ASN A 35 3.94 18.50 12.27
N SER A 36 4.49 19.72 12.29
CA SER A 36 5.83 19.99 11.75
C SER A 36 6.65 20.84 12.73
N PRO A 37 6.98 20.30 13.93
CA PRO A 37 7.88 20.98 14.84
C PRO A 37 9.27 21.15 14.22
N GLN A 38 9.97 22.23 14.56
CA GLN A 38 11.37 22.42 14.14
C GLN A 38 12.27 21.26 14.59
N LYS A 39 12.02 20.70 15.79
CA LYS A 39 12.68 19.52 16.32
C LYS A 39 11.63 18.48 16.70
N SER A 40 11.54 17.39 15.93
CA SER A 40 10.61 16.31 16.25
C SER A 40 11.04 15.54 17.51
N PRO A 41 10.10 14.97 18.27
CA PRO A 41 10.42 13.94 19.24
C PRO A 41 11.32 12.87 18.64
N TYR A 42 12.27 12.38 19.44
CA TYR A 42 13.28 11.40 19.02
C TYR A 42 14.12 11.80 17.78
N ASN A 43 14.13 13.10 17.41
CA ASN A 43 14.77 13.61 16.19
C ASN A 43 14.30 12.90 14.91
N LEU A 44 13.05 12.45 14.89
CA LEU A 44 12.42 11.83 13.72
C LEU A 44 12.20 12.85 12.60
N TYR A 45 12.11 12.35 11.37
CA TYR A 45 11.65 13.12 10.22
C TYR A 45 10.13 13.06 10.13
N GLN A 46 9.50 14.21 9.88
CA GLN A 46 8.08 14.29 9.58
C GLN A 46 7.84 14.12 8.09
N GLU A 47 6.91 13.24 7.72
CA GLU A 47 6.58 12.96 6.33
C GLU A 47 5.06 12.87 6.16
N LEU A 48 4.50 13.64 5.22
CA LEU A 48 3.08 13.61 4.89
C LEU A 48 2.83 12.69 3.70
N ILE A 49 2.04 11.64 3.89
CA ILE A 49 1.47 10.87 2.78
C ILE A 49 0.10 11.44 2.47
N SER A 50 -0.04 12.03 1.27
CA SER A 50 -1.31 12.57 0.76
C SER A 50 -1.97 11.56 -0.17
N GLY A 51 -3.10 11.01 0.23
CA GLY A 51 -3.89 10.04 -0.55
C GLY A 51 -4.89 10.69 -1.51
N THR A 52 -5.20 11.97 -1.32
CA THR A 52 -6.14 12.76 -2.14
C THR A 52 -5.59 14.14 -2.46
N ALA A 53 -6.30 14.90 -3.30
CA ALA A 53 -5.99 16.31 -3.52
C ALA A 53 -6.13 17.12 -2.20
N PHE A 54 -5.30 18.16 -2.03
CA PHE A 54 -5.32 19.01 -0.83
C PHE A 54 -6.67 19.72 -0.61
N THR A 55 -7.34 20.07 -1.70
CA THR A 55 -8.62 20.77 -1.71
C THR A 55 -9.84 19.84 -1.66
N ALA A 56 -9.63 18.53 -1.51
CA ALA A 56 -10.73 17.59 -1.36
C ALA A 56 -11.58 17.94 -0.12
N PRO A 57 -12.92 17.83 -0.21
CA PRO A 57 -13.81 17.99 0.95
C PRO A 57 -13.42 17.09 2.11
N ARG A 58 -13.63 17.54 3.35
CA ARG A 58 -13.14 16.88 4.59
C ARG A 58 -13.49 15.39 4.65
N GLU A 59 -14.71 15.04 4.26
CA GLU A 59 -15.24 13.67 4.24
C GLU A 59 -14.49 12.72 3.29
N SER A 60 -13.84 13.28 2.27
CA SER A 60 -13.10 12.55 1.24
C SER A 60 -11.58 12.75 1.34
N ASN A 61 -11.12 13.75 2.09
CA ASN A 61 -9.71 14.09 2.20
C ASN A 61 -8.97 13.04 3.02
N ARG A 62 -7.95 12.39 2.44
CA ARG A 62 -7.17 11.32 3.08
C ARG A 62 -5.69 11.70 3.13
N ARG A 63 -5.14 11.74 4.34
CA ARG A 63 -3.73 12.01 4.60
C ARG A 63 -3.28 11.40 5.92
N SER A 64 -1.99 11.04 5.99
CA SER A 64 -1.35 10.58 7.22
C SER A 64 0.00 11.26 7.40
N TRP A 65 0.29 11.69 8.62
CA TRP A 65 1.62 12.13 9.03
C TRP A 65 2.39 10.95 9.61
N LEU A 66 3.62 10.74 9.13
CA LEU A 66 4.55 9.74 9.61
C LEU A 66 5.72 10.43 10.30
N TYR A 67 6.12 9.90 11.45
CA TYR A 67 7.30 10.33 12.19
C TYR A 67 8.30 9.17 12.16
N ARG A 68 9.31 9.27 11.28
CA ARG A 68 10.16 8.14 10.87
C ARG A 68 11.66 8.42 10.98
N ILE A 69 12.46 7.38 11.16
CA ILE A 69 13.91 7.49 11.40
C ILE A 69 14.65 8.11 10.20
N LEU A 70 14.29 7.73 8.99
CA LEU A 70 14.83 8.27 7.73
C LEU A 70 13.66 8.58 6.79
N PRO A 71 13.71 9.70 6.04
CA PRO A 71 12.65 10.04 5.10
C PRO A 71 12.64 9.10 3.90
N SER A 72 11.49 8.95 3.24
CA SER A 72 11.31 8.07 2.07
C SER A 72 12.22 8.44 0.90
N VAL A 73 12.62 9.71 0.78
CA VAL A 73 13.50 10.20 -0.30
C VAL A 73 14.92 9.60 -0.26
N LYS A 74 15.33 9.01 0.87
CA LYS A 74 16.66 8.38 1.00
C LYS A 74 16.68 6.99 0.35
N HIS A 75 16.67 6.96 -0.99
CA HIS A 75 16.77 5.75 -1.80
C HIS A 75 17.67 5.95 -3.03
N SER A 76 18.15 4.85 -3.62
CA SER A 76 18.86 4.87 -4.90
C SER A 76 17.89 5.06 -6.08
N PRO A 77 18.34 5.56 -7.24
CA PRO A 77 17.51 5.64 -8.43
C PRO A 77 16.87 4.29 -8.79
N TYR A 78 15.58 4.33 -9.16
CA TYR A 78 14.85 3.15 -9.58
C TYR A 78 15.44 2.55 -10.85
N LYS A 79 15.42 1.21 -10.94
CA LYS A 79 15.75 0.45 -12.14
C LYS A 79 14.54 -0.36 -12.56
N GLN A 80 14.31 -0.44 -13.86
CA GLN A 80 13.25 -1.27 -14.40
C GLN A 80 13.54 -2.74 -14.10
N ILE A 81 12.52 -3.43 -13.60
CA ILE A 81 12.51 -4.89 -13.41
C ILE A 81 11.54 -5.51 -14.40
N ASN A 82 11.70 -6.81 -14.64
CA ASN A 82 10.73 -7.55 -15.44
C ASN A 82 9.41 -7.69 -14.67
N SER A 83 8.29 -7.32 -15.29
CA SER A 83 6.94 -7.42 -14.74
C SER A 83 6.00 -8.20 -15.67
N ASN A 84 6.49 -9.29 -16.29
CA ASN A 84 5.78 -10.04 -17.34
C ASN A 84 4.34 -10.47 -16.98
N LEU A 85 4.03 -10.64 -15.69
CA LEU A 85 2.70 -11.05 -15.22
C LEU A 85 1.76 -9.87 -14.93
N PHE A 86 2.27 -8.63 -14.91
CA PHE A 86 1.47 -7.41 -14.82
C PHE A 86 1.14 -6.89 -16.22
N SER A 87 -0.15 -6.70 -16.50
CA SER A 87 -0.63 -6.18 -17.77
C SER A 87 -1.70 -5.13 -17.54
N ASN A 88 -1.76 -4.14 -18.44
CA ASN A 88 -2.83 -3.16 -18.55
C ASN A 88 -3.41 -3.12 -19.97
N LYS A 89 -3.16 -4.17 -20.76
CA LYS A 89 -3.63 -4.30 -22.15
C LYS A 89 -4.95 -5.05 -22.18
N TRP A 90 -5.99 -4.38 -22.64
CA TRP A 90 -7.36 -4.92 -22.71
C TRP A 90 -7.73 -5.28 -24.15
N GLU A 91 -6.90 -6.11 -24.79
CA GLU A 91 -6.99 -6.38 -26.23
C GLU A 91 -8.02 -7.49 -26.59
N ILE A 92 -8.35 -8.35 -25.63
CA ILE A 92 -9.25 -9.49 -25.85
C ILE A 92 -10.66 -9.10 -25.41
N SER A 93 -11.63 -9.25 -26.32
CA SER A 93 -13.06 -9.15 -26.02
C SER A 93 -13.72 -10.50 -26.28
N GLU A 94 -13.98 -11.24 -25.20
CA GLU A 94 -14.71 -12.51 -25.23
C GLU A 94 -16.05 -12.30 -24.50
N PRO A 95 -17.19 -12.27 -25.23
CA PRO A 95 -18.49 -12.00 -24.62
C PRO A 95 -19.07 -13.21 -23.89
N ASN A 96 -18.56 -14.42 -24.13
CA ASN A 96 -19.05 -15.62 -23.47
C ASN A 96 -18.57 -15.71 -22.02
N GLN A 97 -19.32 -16.44 -21.19
CA GLN A 97 -18.93 -16.69 -19.81
C GLN A 97 -17.64 -17.51 -19.74
N ILE A 98 -16.65 -17.01 -19.00
CA ILE A 98 -15.38 -17.70 -18.74
C ILE A 98 -15.40 -18.25 -17.31
N ARG A 99 -14.74 -19.40 -17.12
CA ARG A 99 -14.46 -19.99 -15.81
C ARG A 99 -13.03 -20.49 -15.79
N TRP A 100 -12.35 -20.32 -14.66
CA TRP A 100 -11.03 -20.88 -14.42
C TRP A 100 -11.11 -22.01 -13.39
N LEU A 101 -10.28 -23.03 -13.59
CA LEU A 101 -9.91 -23.95 -12.50
C LEU A 101 -9.03 -23.18 -11.47
N PRO A 102 -8.84 -23.71 -10.25
CA PRO A 102 -7.86 -23.16 -9.33
C PRO A 102 -6.50 -22.97 -10.01
N PHE A 103 -5.87 -21.83 -9.82
CA PHE A 103 -4.60 -21.51 -10.45
C PHE A 103 -3.46 -22.35 -9.86
N ASP A 104 -2.54 -22.79 -10.72
CA ASP A 104 -1.40 -23.61 -10.30
C ASP A 104 -0.46 -22.82 -9.38
N LEU A 105 -0.15 -23.42 -8.22
CA LEU A 105 0.92 -22.91 -7.35
C LEU A 105 2.30 -23.24 -7.96
N PRO A 106 3.29 -22.35 -7.78
CA PRO A 106 4.65 -22.60 -8.24
C PRO A 106 5.23 -23.87 -7.59
N LYS A 107 5.63 -24.85 -8.41
CA LYS A 107 6.07 -26.18 -7.95
C LYS A 107 7.56 -26.26 -7.59
N THR A 108 8.40 -25.42 -8.21
CA THR A 108 9.86 -25.56 -8.16
C THR A 108 10.61 -24.28 -7.80
N GLU A 109 9.99 -23.12 -7.97
CA GLU A 109 10.64 -21.83 -7.69
C GLU A 109 10.10 -21.20 -6.40
N LYS A 110 11.00 -20.61 -5.62
CA LYS A 110 10.61 -19.76 -4.49
C LYS A 110 10.09 -18.43 -5.03
N VAL A 111 8.78 -18.32 -5.09
CA VAL A 111 8.07 -17.11 -5.53
C VAL A 111 7.62 -16.33 -4.29
N ASN A 112 7.90 -15.03 -4.24
CA ASN A 112 7.32 -14.15 -3.23
C ASN A 112 5.98 -13.56 -3.68
N PHE A 113 5.23 -12.95 -2.76
CA PHE A 113 3.91 -12.37 -3.06
C PHE A 113 3.90 -11.46 -4.30
N VAL A 114 4.87 -10.56 -4.45
CA VAL A 114 4.91 -9.61 -5.58
C VAL A 114 5.21 -10.33 -6.90
N GLN A 115 6.13 -11.30 -6.88
CA GLN A 115 6.49 -12.10 -8.04
C GLN A 115 5.37 -13.03 -8.51
N GLY A 116 4.51 -13.47 -7.58
CA GLY A 116 3.38 -14.35 -7.86
C GLY A 116 2.14 -13.63 -8.39
N ILE A 117 2.11 -12.29 -8.42
CA ILE A 117 0.94 -11.53 -8.91
C ILE A 117 0.85 -11.62 -10.44
N ALA A 118 -0.27 -12.14 -10.92
CA ALA A 118 -0.65 -12.18 -12.33
C ALA A 118 -1.97 -11.44 -12.58
N THR A 119 -2.01 -10.62 -13.63
CA THR A 119 -3.22 -9.89 -14.03
C THR A 119 -4.14 -10.82 -14.80
N LEU A 120 -5.36 -11.02 -14.30
CA LEU A 120 -6.37 -11.88 -14.91
C LEU A 120 -7.19 -11.12 -15.96
N CYS A 121 -7.72 -9.96 -15.56
CA CYS A 121 -8.51 -9.10 -16.42
C CYS A 121 -8.56 -7.68 -15.86
N GLY A 122 -9.10 -6.73 -16.63
CA GLY A 122 -9.29 -5.35 -16.19
C GLY A 122 -9.97 -4.52 -17.27
N ALA A 123 -10.16 -3.25 -16.96
CA ALA A 123 -10.77 -2.27 -17.85
C ALA A 123 -10.26 -0.86 -17.53
N GLY A 124 -10.32 0.04 -18.52
CA GLY A 124 -9.95 1.46 -18.39
C GLY A 124 -8.49 1.77 -18.74
N ASP A 125 -7.99 2.93 -18.31
CA ASP A 125 -6.60 3.35 -18.55
C ASP A 125 -5.96 3.83 -17.24
N PRO A 126 -4.89 3.16 -16.75
CA PRO A 126 -4.22 3.57 -15.53
C PRO A 126 -3.60 4.97 -15.62
N ARG A 127 -3.25 5.45 -16.81
CA ARG A 127 -2.70 6.81 -17.02
C ARG A 127 -3.77 7.88 -16.79
N LEU A 128 -5.04 7.55 -17.04
CA LEU A 128 -6.19 8.42 -16.79
C LEU A 128 -6.72 8.29 -15.35
N ARG A 129 -6.18 7.36 -14.55
CA ARG A 129 -6.69 6.99 -13.22
C ARG A 129 -8.18 6.62 -13.25
N HIS A 130 -8.59 5.92 -14.31
CA HIS A 130 -9.96 5.48 -14.52
C HIS A 130 -9.95 4.03 -14.97
N GLY A 131 -10.40 3.11 -14.11
CA GLY A 131 -10.42 1.69 -14.41
C GLY A 131 -10.23 0.81 -13.19
N MET A 132 -10.11 -0.48 -13.44
CA MET A 132 -9.80 -1.50 -12.44
C MET A 132 -9.05 -2.67 -13.07
N ALA A 133 -8.31 -3.42 -12.26
CA ALA A 133 -7.70 -4.69 -12.64
C ALA A 133 -7.95 -5.73 -11.56
N ILE A 134 -8.09 -6.99 -11.97
CA ILE A 134 -8.24 -8.15 -11.11
C ILE A 134 -6.96 -8.97 -11.25
N HIS A 135 -6.37 -9.31 -10.11
CA HIS A 135 -5.13 -10.08 -10.04
C HIS A 135 -5.33 -11.34 -9.22
N ILE A 136 -4.55 -12.36 -9.55
CA ILE A 136 -4.36 -13.57 -8.74
C ILE A 136 -2.92 -13.58 -8.25
N TYR A 137 -2.68 -14.07 -7.04
CA TYR A 137 -1.35 -14.29 -6.52
C TYR A 137 -1.19 -15.76 -6.13
N ASN A 138 -0.06 -16.36 -6.49
CA ASN A 138 0.30 -17.76 -6.22
C ASN A 138 1.65 -17.88 -5.53
#